data_AF-A0A9W8IWT4-F1
#
_entry.id   AF-A0A9W8IWT4-F1
#
_cell.length_a   1.000
_cell.length_b   1.000
_cell.length_c   1.000
_cell.angle_alpha   90.00
_cell.angle_beta   90.00
_cell.angle_gamma   90.00
#
_symmetry.space_group_name_H-M   'P 1'
#
loop_
_entity.id
_entity.type
_entity.pdbx_description
1 polymer ?
#
loop_
_entity_poly.entity_id
_entity_poly.type
_entity_poly.pdbx_seq_one_letter_code
_entity_poly.pdbx_strand_id
1 'polypeptide(L)'
;MVFDVQEVLTDNELSSGHYALKLSWPLKARVNETEIIKHLRTVLPSLVDHLPALRFSDSYTPQDLDLPWTKLSLNLAADNHQDRLLRVLVTKFYKELWKAGSVEAFKQAWLDCLECHYQAWEKGRVLHRDLSENNLMLHLDNDRNVKGVLSDWDMASFKDALHKVDGQLASHHRTGTPPFMAIDLLNPTPPPHLYRHELESFFYILLWGTLHYDVVDGVRYQTLEVMEKWDGDYEDIGNAKVAFFSNYSNAREIFECVRPKFQGLFKEWIIPLYTLISNARRSQPSPFDEEAWNAYDHDTFNGQLTFQTFMKAIGEKPRWAKFDDL
;
A
#
# COMPACT_ATOMS: atom_id res chain seq x y z
N MET A 1 -1.62 14.78 -7.67
CA MET A 1 -3.07 15.04 -7.57
C MET A 1 -3.79 14.06 -8.48
N VAL A 2 -4.99 13.60 -8.08
CA VAL A 2 -5.84 12.70 -8.88
C VAL A 2 -7.19 13.38 -9.10
N PHE A 3 -7.68 13.38 -10.34
CA PHE A 3 -8.93 14.03 -10.75
C PHE A 3 -9.86 12.99 -11.38
N ASP A 4 -11.15 13.08 -11.04
CA ASP A 4 -12.22 12.39 -11.78
C ASP A 4 -12.53 13.17 -13.06
N VAL A 5 -12.34 12.55 -14.22
CA VAL A 5 -12.47 13.19 -15.53
C VAL A 5 -13.25 12.31 -16.52
N GLN A 6 -13.86 12.96 -17.52
CA GLN A 6 -14.51 12.32 -18.67
C GLN A 6 -13.76 12.68 -19.94
N GLU A 7 -13.76 11.78 -20.93
CA GLU A 7 -13.16 12.05 -22.24
C GLU A 7 -14.05 13.03 -23.02
N VAL A 8 -13.44 14.05 -23.63
CA VAL A 8 -14.14 14.96 -24.55
C VAL A 8 -14.10 14.34 -25.94
N LEU A 9 -15.27 14.03 -26.50
CA LEU A 9 -15.45 13.44 -27.81
C LEU A 9 -15.35 14.52 -28.91
N THR A 10 -15.28 14.09 -30.17
CA THR A 10 -15.06 14.98 -31.34
C THR A 10 -16.08 16.12 -31.47
N ASP A 11 -17.26 15.95 -30.87
CA ASP A 11 -18.38 16.89 -30.97
C ASP A 11 -18.52 17.75 -29.70
N ASN A 12 -17.46 17.82 -28.88
CA ASN A 12 -17.44 18.44 -27.53
C ASN A 12 -18.41 17.79 -26.52
N GLU A 13 -18.94 16.61 -26.82
CA GLU A 13 -19.70 15.81 -25.86
C GLU A 13 -18.79 15.08 -24.89
N LEU A 14 -19.27 14.82 -23.67
CA LEU A 14 -18.52 14.05 -22.66
C LEU A 14 -18.87 12.57 -22.75
N SER A 15 -17.83 11.71 -22.71
CA SER A 15 -18.01 10.27 -22.62
C SER A 15 -18.73 9.88 -21.32
N SER A 16 -19.56 8.84 -21.33
CA SER A 16 -20.17 8.30 -20.10
C SER A 16 -19.16 7.65 -19.15
N GLY A 17 -17.99 7.27 -19.64
CA GLY A 17 -16.91 6.69 -18.84
C GLY A 17 -16.18 7.73 -18.00
N HIS A 18 -15.98 7.41 -16.73
CA HIS A 18 -15.14 8.17 -15.81
C HIS A 18 -13.73 7.56 -15.72
N TYR A 19 -12.73 8.43 -15.61
CA TYR A 19 -11.32 8.09 -15.53
C TYR A 19 -10.64 8.82 -14.37
N ALA A 20 -9.58 8.23 -13.84
CA ALA A 20 -8.70 8.87 -12.89
C ALA A 20 -7.51 9.49 -13.64
N LEU A 21 -7.43 10.82 -13.69
CA LEU A 21 -6.27 11.56 -14.19
C LEU A 21 -5.33 11.90 -13.04
N LYS A 22 -4.14 11.33 -13.05
CA LYS A 22 -3.07 11.61 -12.09
C LYS A 22 -2.00 12.49 -12.74
N LEU A 23 -1.66 13.58 -12.06
CA LEU A 23 -0.54 14.47 -12.38
C LEU A 23 0.44 14.45 -11.20
N SER A 24 1.71 14.10 -11.47
CA SER A 24 2.76 14.03 -10.46
C SER A 24 4.11 14.53 -10.99
N TRP A 25 5.00 14.94 -10.07
CA TRP A 25 6.37 15.40 -10.36
C TRP A 25 7.43 14.54 -9.68
N PRO A 26 7.49 13.22 -9.97
CA PRO A 26 8.47 12.34 -9.35
C PRO A 26 9.89 12.67 -9.82
N LEU A 27 10.86 12.21 -9.05
CA LEU A 27 12.26 12.24 -9.45
C LEU A 27 12.44 11.48 -10.77
N LYS A 28 13.21 12.04 -11.69
CA LYS A 28 13.54 11.43 -12.97
C LYS A 28 14.22 10.06 -12.82
N ALA A 29 14.97 9.88 -11.73
CA ALA A 29 15.64 8.63 -11.39
C ALA A 29 14.69 7.52 -10.91
N ARG A 30 13.46 7.85 -10.49
CA ARG A 30 12.48 6.84 -10.07
C ARG A 30 11.96 6.08 -11.28
N VAL A 31 11.73 4.78 -11.10
CA VAL A 31 11.03 3.95 -12.09
C VAL A 31 9.67 4.59 -12.41
N ASN A 32 9.25 4.50 -13.67
CA ASN A 32 7.95 4.98 -14.07
C ASN A 32 6.86 4.01 -13.63
N GLU A 33 5.86 4.50 -12.88
CA GLU A 33 4.68 3.72 -12.48
C GLU A 33 4.07 2.97 -13.67
N THR A 34 4.02 3.59 -14.85
CA THR A 34 3.47 2.95 -16.05
C THR A 34 4.26 1.72 -16.49
N GLU A 35 5.58 1.71 -16.29
CA GLU A 35 6.43 0.58 -16.63
C GLU A 35 6.23 -0.56 -15.63
N ILE A 36 6.03 -0.24 -14.34
CA ILE A 36 5.63 -1.23 -13.33
C ILE A 36 4.28 -1.84 -13.70
N ILE A 37 3.27 -1.01 -13.98
CA ILE A 37 1.91 -1.49 -14.33
C ILE A 37 1.96 -2.36 -15.59
N LYS A 38 2.65 -1.93 -16.66
CA LYS A 38 2.79 -2.72 -17.89
C LYS A 38 3.47 -4.06 -17.63
N HIS A 39 4.58 -4.05 -16.91
CA HIS A 39 5.30 -5.28 -16.52
C HIS A 39 4.40 -6.23 -15.75
N LEU A 40 3.72 -5.75 -14.70
CA LEU A 40 2.83 -6.56 -13.87
C LEU A 40 1.66 -7.13 -14.69
N ARG A 41 1.05 -6.34 -15.56
CA ARG A 41 -0.03 -6.82 -16.46
C ARG A 41 0.46 -7.87 -17.45
N THR A 42 1.72 -7.81 -17.90
CA THR A 42 2.32 -8.82 -18.78
C THR A 42 2.63 -10.12 -18.04
N VAL A 43 3.22 -10.05 -16.83
CA VAL A 43 3.63 -11.25 -16.07
C VAL A 43 2.49 -11.88 -15.27
N LEU A 44 1.40 -11.13 -15.01
CA LEU A 44 0.21 -11.58 -14.29
C LEU A 44 -1.06 -11.46 -15.14
N PRO A 45 -1.17 -12.18 -16.27
CA PRO A 45 -2.33 -12.04 -17.18
C PRO A 45 -3.67 -12.39 -16.52
N SER A 46 -3.68 -13.26 -15.51
CA SER A 46 -4.88 -13.63 -14.75
C SER A 46 -5.33 -12.58 -13.73
N LEU A 47 -4.55 -11.51 -13.52
CA LEU A 47 -4.79 -10.47 -12.52
C LEU A 47 -4.93 -9.07 -13.14
N VAL A 48 -5.11 -8.98 -14.46
CA VAL A 48 -5.22 -7.70 -15.17
C VAL A 48 -6.37 -6.81 -14.68
N ASP A 49 -7.43 -7.41 -14.12
CA ASP A 49 -8.58 -6.69 -13.55
C ASP A 49 -8.33 -6.21 -12.11
N HIS A 50 -7.23 -6.66 -11.48
CA HIS A 50 -6.80 -6.27 -10.14
C HIS A 50 -5.62 -5.27 -10.16
N LEU A 51 -5.19 -4.88 -11.36
CA LEU A 51 -4.18 -3.85 -11.63
C LEU A 51 -4.82 -2.66 -12.35
N PRO A 52 -4.26 -1.44 -12.26
CA PRO A 52 -4.83 -0.28 -12.92
C PRO A 52 -4.93 -0.50 -14.44
N ALA A 53 -6.11 -0.19 -14.98
CA ALA A 53 -6.39 -0.25 -16.40
C ALA A 53 -5.94 1.06 -17.06
N LEU A 54 -4.74 1.04 -17.64
CA LEU A 54 -4.12 2.18 -18.30
C LEU A 54 -4.90 2.57 -19.57
N ARG A 55 -5.29 3.85 -19.66
CA ARG A 55 -5.93 4.44 -20.85
C ARG A 55 -4.96 5.32 -21.63
N PHE A 56 -4.17 6.12 -20.91
CA PHE A 56 -3.19 7.04 -21.47
C PHE A 56 -2.08 7.31 -20.45
N SER A 57 -0.87 7.57 -20.93
CA SER A 57 0.20 8.09 -20.10
C SER A 57 1.20 8.88 -20.93
N ASP A 58 1.78 9.91 -20.33
CA ASP A 58 2.86 10.68 -20.95
C ASP A 58 3.82 11.24 -19.90
N SER A 59 4.96 11.75 -20.34
CA SER A 59 5.97 12.36 -19.49
C SER A 59 6.61 13.57 -20.16
N TYR A 60 6.64 14.69 -19.44
CA TYR A 60 7.19 15.94 -19.94
C TYR A 60 8.33 16.42 -19.07
N THR A 61 9.43 16.80 -19.71
CA THR A 61 10.53 17.52 -19.06
C THR A 61 10.14 18.96 -18.75
N PRO A 62 10.86 19.65 -17.84
CA PRO A 62 10.71 21.09 -17.66
C PRO A 62 10.83 21.90 -18.96
N GLN A 63 11.65 21.43 -19.91
CA GLN A 63 11.87 22.06 -21.21
C GLN A 63 10.66 21.86 -22.14
N ASP A 64 10.07 20.66 -22.17
CA ASP A 64 8.87 20.38 -22.96
C ASP A 64 7.69 21.28 -22.55
N LEU A 65 7.65 21.67 -21.28
CA LEU A 65 6.62 22.51 -20.67
C LEU A 65 6.94 24.01 -20.71
N ASP A 66 8.07 24.39 -21.29
CA ASP A 66 8.55 25.78 -21.36
C ASP A 66 8.60 26.49 -19.99
N LEU A 67 8.97 25.76 -18.91
CA LEU A 67 8.92 26.31 -17.56
C LEU A 67 9.89 27.50 -17.41
N PRO A 68 9.47 28.63 -16.79
CA PRO A 68 10.26 29.87 -16.78
C PRO A 68 11.70 29.72 -16.27
N TRP A 69 11.91 28.87 -15.26
CA TRP A 69 13.22 28.68 -14.65
C TRP A 69 14.26 28.06 -15.60
N THR A 70 13.82 27.33 -16.63
CA THR A 70 14.70 26.75 -17.65
C THR A 70 15.38 27.81 -18.53
N LYS A 71 14.88 29.06 -18.49
CA LYS A 71 15.41 30.23 -19.22
C LYS A 71 16.25 31.15 -18.34
N LEU A 72 16.43 30.80 -17.06
CA LEU A 72 17.21 31.58 -16.10
C LEU A 72 18.60 30.98 -15.92
N SER A 73 19.60 31.82 -15.68
CA SER A 73 20.96 31.38 -15.35
C SER A 73 21.03 30.92 -13.90
N LEU A 74 20.57 29.68 -13.63
CA LEU A 74 20.60 29.05 -12.32
C LEU A 74 21.87 28.20 -12.15
N ASN A 75 22.48 28.25 -10.97
CA ASN A 75 23.56 27.34 -10.60
C ASN A 75 22.97 26.07 -9.98
N LEU A 76 22.63 25.09 -10.82
CA LEU A 76 22.05 23.82 -10.39
C LEU A 76 23.18 22.81 -10.11
N ALA A 77 23.19 22.27 -8.91
CA ALA A 77 24.09 21.22 -8.46
C ALA A 77 23.28 20.11 -7.78
N ALA A 78 23.87 18.93 -7.65
CA ALA A 78 23.16 17.75 -7.14
C ALA A 78 22.65 17.90 -5.67
N ASP A 79 23.24 18.84 -4.92
CA ASP A 79 22.88 19.17 -3.54
C ASP A 79 21.71 20.17 -3.45
N ASN A 80 21.48 20.97 -4.49
CA ASN A 80 20.44 22.02 -4.51
C ASN A 80 19.32 21.78 -5.53
N HIS A 81 19.46 20.77 -6.40
CA HIS A 81 18.48 20.42 -7.41
C HIS A 81 18.38 18.92 -7.63
N GLN A 82 17.15 18.45 -7.82
CA GLN A 82 16.85 17.08 -8.23
C GLN A 82 15.96 17.11 -9.46
N ASP A 83 16.40 16.46 -10.54
CA ASP A 83 15.65 16.34 -11.78
C ASP A 83 14.29 15.69 -11.54
N ARG A 84 13.23 16.34 -12.03
CA ARG A 84 11.85 15.85 -11.98
C ARG A 84 11.19 15.94 -13.34
N LEU A 85 10.26 15.03 -13.60
CA LEU A 85 9.43 15.02 -14.79
C LEU A 85 7.96 15.19 -14.40
N LEU A 86 7.18 15.94 -15.18
CA LEU A 86 5.73 15.85 -15.07
C LEU A 86 5.30 14.50 -15.66
N ARG A 87 4.69 13.65 -14.84
CA ARG A 87 4.04 12.43 -15.32
C ARG A 87 2.54 12.63 -15.36
N VAL A 88 1.96 12.26 -16.49
CA VAL A 88 0.52 12.23 -16.72
C VAL A 88 0.12 10.77 -16.85
N LEU A 89 -0.86 10.36 -16.05
CA LEU A 89 -1.38 8.99 -16.05
C LEU A 89 -2.91 9.05 -16.03
N VAL A 90 -3.56 8.38 -16.97
CA VAL A 90 -5.02 8.21 -17.01
C VAL A 90 -5.34 6.73 -16.92
N THR A 91 -6.10 6.36 -15.90
CA THR A 91 -6.59 4.99 -15.69
C THR A 91 -8.11 4.97 -15.58
N LYS A 92 -8.71 3.78 -15.64
CA LYS A 92 -10.12 3.60 -15.26
C LYS A 92 -10.37 4.17 -13.85
N PHE A 93 -11.51 4.83 -13.65
CA PHE A 93 -11.87 5.31 -12.32
C PHE A 93 -12.28 4.15 -11.40
N TYR A 94 -11.70 4.12 -10.21
CA TYR A 94 -11.99 3.14 -9.16
C TYR A 94 -12.54 3.85 -7.92
N LYS A 95 -13.29 3.12 -7.10
CA LYS A 95 -13.86 3.65 -5.86
C LYS A 95 -13.01 3.24 -4.67
N GLU A 96 -13.06 4.04 -3.62
CA GLU A 96 -12.35 3.79 -2.37
C GLU A 96 -13.03 2.67 -1.57
N LEU A 97 -12.30 1.99 -0.68
CA LEU A 97 -12.81 0.83 0.07
C LEU A 97 -14.06 1.12 0.90
N TRP A 98 -14.20 2.33 1.45
CA TRP A 98 -15.39 2.71 2.22
C TRP A 98 -16.67 2.84 1.37
N LYS A 99 -16.58 2.77 0.04
CA LYS A 99 -17.73 2.77 -0.88
C LYS A 99 -18.17 1.36 -1.30
N ALA A 100 -17.79 0.33 -0.55
CA ALA A 100 -18.02 -1.07 -0.92
C ALA A 100 -19.49 -1.52 -0.93
N GLY A 101 -20.38 -0.86 -0.20
CA GLY A 101 -21.80 -1.22 -0.08
C GLY A 101 -22.09 -2.29 0.97
N SER A 102 -21.14 -3.17 1.29
CA SER A 102 -21.25 -4.15 2.38
C SER A 102 -19.88 -4.53 2.97
N VAL A 103 -19.88 -5.21 4.12
CA VAL A 103 -18.65 -5.70 4.75
C VAL A 103 -18.05 -6.83 3.93
N GLU A 104 -18.86 -7.67 3.31
CA GLU A 104 -18.43 -8.78 2.44
C GLU A 104 -17.75 -8.25 1.18
N ALA A 105 -18.33 -7.20 0.56
CA ALA A 105 -17.72 -6.51 -0.56
C ALA A 105 -16.38 -5.88 -0.18
N PHE A 106 -16.30 -5.26 1.00
CA PHE A 106 -15.05 -4.73 1.55
C PHE A 106 -14.00 -5.84 1.75
N LYS A 107 -14.38 -6.96 2.40
CA LYS A 107 -13.50 -8.13 2.59
C LYS A 107 -12.97 -8.64 1.25
N GLN A 108 -13.86 -8.79 0.27
CA GLN A 108 -13.50 -9.27 -1.06
C GLN A 108 -12.49 -8.34 -1.75
N ALA A 109 -12.75 -7.03 -1.77
CA ALA A 109 -11.86 -6.06 -2.41
C ALA A 109 -10.50 -5.96 -1.70
N TRP A 110 -10.49 -5.99 -0.37
CA TRP A 110 -9.26 -5.99 0.41
C TRP A 110 -8.43 -7.26 0.13
N LEU A 111 -9.08 -8.42 0.10
CA LEU A 111 -8.43 -9.72 -0.16
C LEU A 111 -7.88 -9.80 -1.59
N ASP A 112 -8.64 -9.33 -2.58
CA ASP A 112 -8.17 -9.21 -3.97
C ASP A 112 -6.87 -8.40 -4.05
N CYS A 113 -6.79 -7.27 -3.35
CA CYS A 113 -5.59 -6.44 -3.32
C CYS A 113 -4.41 -7.15 -2.66
N LEU A 114 -4.63 -7.84 -1.52
CA LEU A 114 -3.59 -8.61 -0.83
C LEU A 114 -3.01 -9.71 -1.72
N GLU A 115 -3.88 -10.48 -2.38
CA GLU A 115 -3.42 -11.55 -3.26
C GLU A 115 -2.75 -11.03 -4.53
N CYS A 116 -3.27 -9.95 -5.12
CA CYS A 116 -2.63 -9.28 -6.25
C CYS A 116 -1.23 -8.78 -5.87
N HIS A 117 -1.10 -8.15 -4.71
CA HIS A 117 0.17 -7.72 -4.15
C HIS A 117 1.15 -8.89 -3.98
N TYR A 118 0.70 -10.02 -3.42
CA TYR A 118 1.54 -11.20 -3.27
C TYR A 118 2.04 -11.73 -4.62
N GLN A 119 1.18 -11.78 -5.64
CA GLN A 119 1.59 -12.19 -6.98
C GLN A 119 2.55 -11.19 -7.63
N ALA A 120 2.37 -9.89 -7.41
CA ALA A 120 3.29 -8.85 -7.85
C ALA A 120 4.68 -9.01 -7.22
N TRP A 121 4.74 -9.38 -5.94
CA TRP A 121 6.00 -9.68 -5.26
C TRP A 121 6.65 -10.98 -5.73
N GLU A 122 5.91 -12.09 -5.69
CA GLU A 122 6.41 -13.45 -5.96
C GLU A 122 6.83 -13.63 -7.42
N LYS A 123 5.94 -13.29 -8.36
CA LYS A 123 6.14 -13.51 -9.80
C LYS A 123 6.59 -12.25 -10.51
N GLY A 124 6.02 -11.10 -10.13
CA GLY A 124 6.39 -9.81 -10.72
C GLY A 124 7.76 -9.30 -10.25
N ARG A 125 8.27 -9.80 -9.11
CA ARG A 125 9.47 -9.29 -8.43
C ARG A 125 9.35 -7.79 -8.13
N VAL A 126 8.16 -7.30 -7.81
CA VAL A 126 7.89 -5.89 -7.48
C VAL A 126 7.33 -5.78 -6.07
N LEU A 127 7.87 -4.84 -5.30
CA LEU A 127 7.35 -4.45 -3.98
C LEU A 127 6.67 -3.09 -4.09
N HIS A 128 5.49 -2.90 -3.48
CA HIS A 128 4.67 -1.69 -3.63
C HIS A 128 5.22 -0.48 -2.87
N ARG A 129 5.61 -0.69 -1.60
CA ARG A 129 6.31 0.24 -0.69
C ARG A 129 5.55 1.43 -0.15
N ASP A 130 4.37 1.72 -0.67
CA ASP A 130 3.52 2.82 -0.21
C ASP A 130 2.05 2.42 -0.17
N LEU A 131 1.74 1.37 0.60
CA LEU A 131 0.36 0.95 0.83
C LEU A 131 -0.37 1.91 1.78
N SER A 132 -1.58 2.31 1.41
CA SER A 132 -2.49 3.11 2.22
C SER A 132 -3.95 2.80 1.89
N GLU A 133 -4.89 3.36 2.67
CA GLU A 133 -6.33 3.26 2.40
C GLU A 133 -6.74 3.76 0.99
N ASN A 134 -5.96 4.65 0.39
CA ASN A 134 -6.24 5.23 -0.94
C ASN A 134 -5.65 4.41 -2.10
N ASN A 135 -4.86 3.37 -1.81
CA ASN A 135 -4.23 2.53 -2.84
C ASN A 135 -5.04 1.26 -3.11
N LEU A 136 -5.74 0.76 -2.09
CA LEU A 136 -6.67 -0.35 -2.24
C LEU A 136 -7.99 0.23 -2.73
N MET A 137 -8.33 -0.06 -3.98
CA MET A 137 -9.53 0.45 -4.62
C MET A 137 -10.47 -0.70 -4.94
N LEU A 138 -11.73 -0.38 -5.26
CA LEU A 138 -12.73 -1.33 -5.69
C LEU A 138 -13.41 -0.90 -6.98
N HIS A 139 -13.87 -1.90 -7.72
CA HIS A 139 -14.67 -1.74 -8.91
C HIS A 139 -15.70 -2.87 -9.01
N LEU A 140 -16.85 -2.57 -9.62
CA LEU A 140 -17.86 -3.56 -9.95
C LEU A 140 -17.71 -3.93 -11.42
N ASP A 141 -17.38 -5.18 -11.72
CA ASP A 141 -17.31 -5.66 -13.10
C ASP A 141 -18.69 -5.60 -13.80
N ASN A 142 -18.74 -6.00 -15.07
CA ASN A 142 -19.97 -5.92 -15.86
C ASN A 142 -21.12 -6.76 -15.27
N ASP A 143 -20.79 -7.82 -14.52
CA ASP A 143 -21.73 -8.70 -13.84
C ASP A 143 -22.04 -8.24 -12.41
N ARG A 144 -21.56 -7.04 -12.03
CA ARG A 144 -21.67 -6.42 -10.70
C ARG A 144 -20.94 -7.19 -9.60
N ASN A 145 -19.95 -8.02 -9.94
CA ASN A 145 -19.09 -8.61 -8.93
C ASN A 145 -18.07 -7.59 -8.46
N VAL A 146 -17.78 -7.63 -7.16
CA VAL A 146 -16.76 -6.77 -6.55
C VAL A 146 -15.37 -7.28 -6.92
N LYS A 147 -14.51 -6.35 -7.35
CA LYS A 147 -13.09 -6.56 -7.62
C LYS A 147 -12.29 -5.53 -6.83
N GLY A 148 -11.27 -5.99 -6.11
CA GLY A 148 -10.23 -5.12 -5.57
C GLY A 148 -9.17 -4.80 -6.61
N VAL A 149 -8.68 -3.57 -6.61
CA VAL A 149 -7.64 -3.08 -7.54
C VAL A 149 -6.56 -2.37 -6.73
N LEU A 150 -5.33 -2.87 -6.81
CA LEU A 150 -4.20 -2.24 -6.16
C LEU A 150 -3.59 -1.16 -7.07
N SER A 151 -3.73 0.09 -6.67
CA SER A 151 -3.35 1.28 -7.44
C SER A 151 -2.16 2.02 -6.83
N ASP A 152 -1.57 2.93 -7.61
CA ASP A 152 -0.47 3.81 -7.21
C ASP A 152 0.89 3.11 -7.01
N TRP A 153 1.47 2.67 -8.12
CA TRP A 153 2.77 1.99 -8.12
C TRP A 153 3.97 2.95 -8.25
N ASP A 154 3.79 4.24 -7.95
CA ASP A 154 4.84 5.28 -8.11
C ASP A 154 6.05 5.08 -7.19
N MET A 155 5.83 4.47 -6.02
CA MET A 155 6.87 4.16 -5.05
C MET A 155 7.42 2.73 -5.18
N ALA A 156 6.86 1.96 -6.12
CA ALA A 156 7.21 0.56 -6.27
C ALA A 156 8.64 0.38 -6.79
N SER A 157 9.25 -0.74 -6.42
CA SER A 157 10.60 -1.08 -6.86
C SER A 157 10.73 -2.56 -7.18
N PHE A 158 11.51 -2.85 -8.22
CA PHE A 158 11.91 -4.21 -8.52
C PHE A 158 12.83 -4.76 -7.43
N LYS A 159 12.66 -6.03 -7.07
CA LYS A 159 13.40 -6.72 -6.01
C LYS A 159 14.92 -6.60 -6.19
N ASP A 160 15.40 -6.71 -7.43
CA ASP A 160 16.83 -6.67 -7.77
C ASP A 160 17.43 -5.26 -7.67
N ALA A 161 16.59 -4.22 -7.55
CA ALA A 161 16.99 -2.84 -7.37
C ALA A 161 16.83 -2.35 -5.92
N LEU A 162 16.25 -3.14 -5.01
CA LEU A 162 15.90 -2.72 -3.64
C LEU A 162 17.09 -2.10 -2.90
N HIS A 163 18.26 -2.75 -2.88
CA HIS A 163 19.44 -2.25 -2.15
C HIS A 163 19.96 -0.91 -2.69
N LYS A 164 19.84 -0.63 -3.99
CA LYS A 164 20.26 0.65 -4.59
C LYS A 164 19.24 1.75 -4.32
N VAL A 165 17.95 1.39 -4.39
CA VAL A 165 16.83 2.29 -4.18
C VAL A 165 16.71 2.68 -2.70
N ASP A 166 16.93 1.74 -1.78
CA ASP A 166 16.85 1.98 -0.33
C ASP A 166 17.96 2.93 0.15
N GLY A 167 19.20 2.79 -0.36
CA GLY A 167 20.28 3.75 -0.05
C GLY A 167 20.03 5.17 -0.58
N GLN A 168 19.36 5.31 -1.73
CA GLN A 168 19.01 6.61 -2.32
C GLN A 168 17.75 7.23 -1.71
N LEU A 169 16.79 6.41 -1.23
CA LEU A 169 15.56 6.88 -0.59
C LEU A 169 15.79 7.19 0.90
N ALA A 170 16.59 6.39 1.62
CA ALA A 170 16.91 6.61 3.04
C ALA A 170 17.67 7.93 3.28
N SER A 171 18.43 8.42 2.29
CA SER A 171 19.22 9.66 2.38
C SER A 171 18.44 10.93 2.05
N HIS A 172 17.31 10.84 1.33
CA HIS A 172 16.66 12.03 0.78
C HIS A 172 15.17 12.16 1.06
N HIS A 173 14.39 11.08 1.23
CA HIS A 173 12.96 11.15 1.55
C HIS A 173 12.49 9.84 2.19
N ARG A 174 12.20 9.82 3.50
CA ARG A 174 11.37 8.73 4.06
C ARG A 174 10.03 8.76 3.32
N THR A 175 9.73 7.71 2.58
CA THR A 175 8.55 7.60 1.73
C THR A 175 7.62 6.53 2.26
N GLY A 176 6.33 6.80 2.24
CA GLY A 176 5.29 5.95 2.81
C GLY A 176 4.21 6.80 3.46
N THR A 177 3.03 6.21 3.66
CA THR A 177 1.94 6.83 4.42
C THR A 177 2.05 6.43 5.90
N PRO A 178 2.53 7.29 6.81
CA PRO A 178 3.02 6.88 8.14
C PRO A 178 2.04 6.04 9.00
N PRO A 179 0.73 6.33 9.04
CA PRO A 179 -0.24 5.48 9.75
C PRO A 179 -0.25 4.02 9.29
N PHE A 180 0.12 3.74 8.04
CA PHE A 180 0.13 2.41 7.44
C PHE A 180 1.53 1.81 7.31
N MET A 181 2.60 2.53 7.63
CA MET A 181 3.96 1.99 7.58
C MET A 181 4.19 0.95 8.69
N ALA A 182 4.95 -0.10 8.38
CA ALA A 182 5.42 -1.05 9.39
C ALA A 182 6.29 -0.36 10.45
N ILE A 183 6.25 -0.84 11.70
CA ILE A 183 7.00 -0.28 12.85
C ILE A 183 8.48 -0.10 12.51
N ASP A 184 9.07 -1.12 11.89
CA ASP A 184 10.51 -1.15 11.63
C ASP A 184 10.93 -0.03 10.65
N LEU A 185 10.02 0.39 9.76
CA LEU A 185 10.23 1.45 8.77
C LEU A 185 10.02 2.86 9.33
N LEU A 186 9.49 2.99 10.55
CA LEU A 186 9.32 4.27 11.24
C LEU A 186 10.62 4.73 11.91
N ASN A 187 11.62 3.84 12.05
CA ASN A 187 12.92 4.16 12.63
C ASN A 187 13.66 5.25 11.84
N PRO A 188 14.52 6.05 12.51
CA PRO A 188 15.30 7.08 11.84
C PRO A 188 16.19 6.56 10.70
N THR A 189 16.74 5.37 10.91
CA THR A 189 17.53 4.59 9.96
C THR A 189 16.79 3.27 9.71
N PRO A 190 15.78 3.26 8.82
CA PRO A 190 14.96 2.08 8.61
C PRO A 190 15.77 0.96 7.93
N PRO A 191 15.44 -0.31 8.21
CA PRO A 191 16.03 -1.44 7.48
C PRO A 191 15.51 -1.45 6.02
N PRO A 192 16.08 -2.31 5.16
CA PRO A 192 15.52 -2.56 3.84
C PRO A 192 14.03 -2.88 3.89
N HIS A 193 13.28 -2.47 2.87
CA HIS A 193 11.84 -2.74 2.83
C HIS A 193 11.60 -4.21 2.44
N LEU A 194 11.05 -4.99 3.37
CA LEU A 194 10.76 -6.42 3.23
C LEU A 194 9.27 -6.69 3.00
N TYR A 195 8.94 -7.84 2.42
CA TYR A 195 7.54 -8.22 2.18
C TYR A 195 6.69 -8.29 3.46
N ARG A 196 7.29 -8.71 4.59
CA ARG A 196 6.59 -8.71 5.89
C ARG A 196 6.13 -7.32 6.34
N HIS A 197 6.80 -6.25 5.89
CA HIS A 197 6.36 -4.88 6.18
C HIS A 197 5.08 -4.54 5.44
N GLU A 198 4.93 -4.99 4.19
CA GLU A 198 3.69 -4.83 3.42
C GLU A 198 2.52 -5.59 4.08
N LEU A 199 2.77 -6.78 4.63
CA LEU A 199 1.75 -7.52 5.40
C LEU A 199 1.30 -6.75 6.65
N GLU A 200 2.24 -6.10 7.35
CA GLU A 200 1.92 -5.22 8.49
C GLU A 200 1.08 -4.02 8.02
N SER A 201 1.41 -3.41 6.88
CA SER A 201 0.62 -2.34 6.26
C SER A 201 -0.79 -2.79 5.89
N PHE A 202 -0.97 -3.97 5.30
CA PHE A 202 -2.28 -4.55 5.02
C PHE A 202 -3.11 -4.70 6.31
N PHE A 203 -2.51 -5.21 7.40
CA PHE A 203 -3.18 -5.28 8.70
C PHE A 203 -3.63 -3.89 9.20
N TYR A 204 -2.78 -2.88 9.10
CA TYR A 204 -3.15 -1.52 9.51
C TYR A 204 -4.29 -0.95 8.68
N ILE A 205 -4.29 -1.13 7.37
CA ILE A 205 -5.39 -0.68 6.50
C ILE A 205 -6.69 -1.42 6.85
N LEU A 206 -6.62 -2.71 7.16
CA LEU A 206 -7.78 -3.50 7.57
C LEU A 206 -8.36 -2.97 8.89
N LEU A 207 -7.52 -2.79 9.92
CA LEU A 207 -7.91 -2.22 11.21
C LEU A 207 -8.49 -0.82 11.04
N TRP A 208 -7.82 0.04 10.28
CA TRP A 208 -8.26 1.39 9.99
C TRP A 208 -9.66 1.42 9.37
N GLY A 209 -9.95 0.52 8.43
CA GLY A 209 -11.27 0.39 7.83
C GLY A 209 -12.36 0.02 8.84
N THR A 210 -12.06 -0.90 9.76
CA THR A 210 -13.02 -1.30 10.81
C THR A 210 -13.36 -0.18 11.81
N LEU A 211 -12.48 0.81 11.93
CA LEU A 211 -12.62 1.95 12.84
C LEU A 211 -13.33 3.12 12.16
N HIS A 212 -13.00 3.39 10.90
CA HIS A 212 -13.35 4.66 10.25
C HIS A 212 -14.40 4.55 9.15
N TYR A 213 -14.73 3.36 8.62
CA TYR A 213 -15.61 3.25 7.45
C TYR A 213 -17.06 2.99 7.81
N ASP A 214 -17.99 3.65 7.10
CA ASP A 214 -19.35 3.16 6.87
C ASP A 214 -19.49 2.66 5.44
N VAL A 215 -19.30 1.36 5.26
CA VAL A 215 -19.36 0.75 3.92
C VAL A 215 -20.74 0.77 3.29
N VAL A 216 -21.81 0.88 4.10
CA VAL A 216 -23.19 0.93 3.59
C VAL A 216 -23.51 2.35 3.12
N ASP A 217 -23.15 3.34 3.92
CA ASP A 217 -23.43 4.75 3.60
C ASP A 217 -22.36 5.34 2.66
N GLY A 218 -21.25 4.65 2.45
CA GLY A 218 -20.19 5.07 1.54
C GLY A 218 -19.30 6.16 2.12
N VAL A 219 -19.08 6.19 3.44
CA VAL A 219 -18.44 7.31 4.17
C VAL A 219 -17.18 6.86 4.91
N ARG A 220 -16.15 7.70 4.88
CA ARG A 220 -14.97 7.61 5.76
C ARG A 220 -15.06 8.69 6.82
N TYR A 221 -15.28 8.31 8.09
CA TYR A 221 -15.34 9.24 9.22
C TYR A 221 -13.97 9.80 9.57
N GLN A 222 -13.92 10.92 10.27
CA GLN A 222 -12.67 11.48 10.78
C GLN A 222 -11.93 10.49 11.69
N THR A 223 -10.61 10.65 11.77
CA THR A 223 -9.74 9.80 12.58
C THR A 223 -10.17 9.87 14.04
N LEU A 224 -10.32 8.72 14.69
CA LEU A 224 -10.72 8.65 16.10
C LEU A 224 -9.61 9.20 17.00
N GLU A 225 -9.98 9.81 18.13
CA GLU A 225 -9.03 10.36 19.11
C GLU A 225 -8.06 9.28 19.64
N VAL A 226 -8.53 8.05 19.84
CA VAL A 226 -7.67 6.91 20.23
C VAL A 226 -6.56 6.60 19.21
N MET A 227 -6.73 7.04 17.96
CA MET A 227 -5.78 6.89 16.86
C MET A 227 -4.95 8.15 16.60
N GLU A 228 -5.08 9.22 17.40
CA GLU A 228 -4.38 10.50 17.18
C GLU A 228 -2.85 10.29 17.12
N LYS A 229 -2.29 9.46 18.02
CA LYS A 229 -0.86 9.13 18.03
C LYS A 229 -0.39 8.37 16.79
N TRP A 230 -1.30 7.78 16.03
CA TRP A 230 -0.99 7.09 14.77
C TRP A 230 -0.94 8.05 13.57
N ASP A 231 -1.28 9.32 13.76
CA ASP A 231 -1.22 10.42 12.78
C ASP A 231 -0.20 11.50 13.18
N GLY A 232 0.64 11.21 14.18
CA GLY A 232 1.70 12.09 14.68
C GLY A 232 2.97 12.05 13.83
N ASP A 233 4.11 12.36 14.45
CA ASP A 233 5.40 12.15 13.79
C ASP A 233 5.82 10.67 13.77
N TYR A 234 6.90 10.36 13.06
CA TYR A 234 7.38 8.98 12.92
C TYR A 234 7.67 8.29 14.27
N GLU A 235 8.15 9.02 15.26
CA GLU A 235 8.50 8.47 16.58
C GLU A 235 7.22 8.18 17.38
N ASP A 236 6.27 9.11 17.39
CA ASP A 236 4.97 8.94 18.04
C ASP A 236 4.21 7.73 17.47
N ILE A 237 4.16 7.61 16.14
CA ILE A 237 3.50 6.50 15.46
C ILE A 237 4.19 5.18 15.81
N GLY A 238 5.53 5.16 15.80
CA GLY A 238 6.32 3.97 16.16
C GLY A 238 6.03 3.52 17.59
N ASN A 239 6.09 4.45 18.54
CA ASN A 239 5.82 4.18 19.95
C ASN A 239 4.39 3.69 20.19
N ALA A 240 3.40 4.29 19.53
CA ALA A 240 1.99 3.87 19.65
C ALA A 240 1.77 2.45 19.11
N LYS A 241 2.37 2.10 17.97
CA LYS A 241 2.27 0.75 17.38
C LYS A 241 3.02 -0.30 18.21
N VAL A 242 4.19 0.03 18.75
CA VAL A 242 4.90 -0.86 19.69
C VAL A 242 4.05 -1.12 20.94
N ALA A 243 3.46 -0.07 21.51
CA ALA A 243 2.55 -0.20 22.65
C ALA A 243 1.35 -1.08 22.32
N PHE A 244 0.74 -0.90 21.13
CA PHE A 244 -0.38 -1.69 20.63
C PHE A 244 -0.08 -3.20 20.60
N PHE A 245 1.09 -3.61 20.10
CA PHE A 245 1.46 -5.05 20.06
C PHE A 245 2.11 -5.59 21.35
N SER A 246 2.48 -4.73 22.32
CA SER A 246 3.17 -5.16 23.54
C SER A 246 2.30 -6.01 24.46
N ASN A 247 1.00 -5.71 24.56
CA ASN A 247 0.03 -6.48 25.33
C ASN A 247 -1.41 -6.16 24.91
N TYR A 248 -2.32 -7.09 25.17
CA TYR A 248 -3.73 -6.98 24.77
C TYR A 248 -4.48 -5.80 25.42
N SER A 249 -4.09 -5.35 26.62
CA SER A 249 -4.78 -4.23 27.28
C SER A 249 -4.62 -2.93 26.49
N ASN A 250 -3.44 -2.68 25.90
CA ASN A 250 -3.22 -1.51 25.04
C ASN A 250 -4.01 -1.62 23.72
N ALA A 251 -4.08 -2.81 23.12
CA ALA A 251 -4.88 -3.02 21.92
C ALA A 251 -6.40 -2.91 22.18
N ARG A 252 -6.83 -3.25 23.39
CA ARG A 252 -8.24 -3.27 23.79
C ARG A 252 -8.92 -1.91 23.62
N GLU A 253 -8.25 -0.81 23.98
CA GLU A 253 -8.79 0.54 23.85
C GLU A 253 -9.19 0.86 22.40
N ILE A 254 -8.35 0.46 21.44
CA ILE A 254 -8.63 0.61 20.00
C ILE A 254 -9.72 -0.38 19.55
N PHE A 255 -9.65 -1.63 20.02
CA PHE A 255 -10.60 -2.68 19.63
C PHE A 255 -12.04 -2.40 20.10
N GLU A 256 -12.21 -1.74 21.24
CA GLU A 256 -13.53 -1.32 21.73
C GLU A 256 -14.19 -0.25 20.84
N CYS A 257 -13.41 0.44 19.98
CA CYS A 257 -13.91 1.39 19.00
C CYS A 257 -14.32 0.75 17.66
N VAL A 258 -14.11 -0.55 17.46
CA VAL A 258 -14.49 -1.25 16.22
C VAL A 258 -15.98 -1.12 15.97
N ARG A 259 -16.34 -0.60 14.78
CA ARG A 259 -17.73 -0.29 14.46
C ARG A 259 -18.60 -1.57 14.45
N PRO A 260 -19.86 -1.52 14.90
CA PRO A 260 -20.70 -2.70 15.07
C PRO A 260 -20.82 -3.61 13.84
N LYS A 261 -20.91 -3.04 12.63
CA LYS A 261 -21.01 -3.80 11.37
C LYS A 261 -19.76 -4.66 11.10
N PHE A 262 -18.59 -4.26 11.60
CA PHE A 262 -17.32 -4.96 11.41
C PHE A 262 -17.00 -5.99 12.50
N GLN A 263 -17.89 -6.23 13.47
CA GLN A 263 -17.62 -7.16 14.56
C GLN A 263 -17.36 -8.61 14.11
N GLY A 264 -17.97 -9.05 13.00
CA GLY A 264 -17.65 -10.34 12.37
C GLY A 264 -16.22 -10.37 11.83
N LEU A 265 -15.88 -9.40 10.98
CA LEU A 265 -14.53 -9.22 10.42
C LEU A 265 -13.47 -9.10 11.52
N PHE A 266 -13.78 -8.38 12.59
CA PHE A 266 -12.89 -8.19 13.72
C PHE A 266 -12.51 -9.52 14.39
N LYS A 267 -13.51 -10.39 14.64
CA LYS A 267 -13.28 -11.71 15.23
C LYS A 267 -12.59 -12.66 14.26
N GLU A 268 -12.98 -12.63 12.99
CA GLU A 268 -12.48 -13.55 11.97
C GLU A 268 -11.06 -13.21 11.51
N TRP A 269 -10.74 -11.93 11.35
CA TRP A 269 -9.51 -11.48 10.70
C TRP A 269 -8.62 -10.62 11.59
N ILE A 270 -9.14 -9.59 12.27
CA ILE A 270 -8.31 -8.67 13.07
C ILE A 270 -7.66 -9.38 14.26
N ILE A 271 -8.42 -10.12 15.08
CA ILE A 271 -7.88 -10.80 16.26
C ILE A 271 -6.80 -11.84 15.87
N PRO A 272 -7.02 -12.74 14.88
CA PRO A 272 -6.00 -13.68 14.46
C PRO A 272 -4.75 -13.01 13.90
N LEU A 273 -4.89 -11.96 13.07
CA LEU A 273 -3.75 -11.24 12.51
C LEU A 273 -2.97 -10.46 13.58
N TYR A 274 -3.67 -9.80 14.51
CA TYR A 274 -3.05 -9.18 15.66
C TYR A 274 -2.21 -10.18 16.45
N THR A 275 -2.76 -11.38 16.69
CA THR A 275 -2.07 -12.45 17.41
C THR A 275 -0.85 -12.95 16.63
N LEU A 276 -1.00 -13.18 15.32
CA LEU A 276 0.09 -13.61 14.44
C LEU A 276 1.25 -12.61 14.47
N ILE A 277 0.97 -11.33 14.22
CA ILE A 277 1.99 -10.27 14.17
C ILE A 277 2.62 -10.07 15.55
N SER A 278 1.83 -10.06 16.63
CA SER A 278 2.34 -9.97 18.02
C SER A 278 3.30 -11.10 18.35
N ASN A 279 2.98 -12.34 17.94
CA ASN A 279 3.84 -13.51 18.19
C ASN A 279 5.12 -13.44 17.36
N ALA A 280 4.99 -13.12 16.07
CA ALA A 280 6.11 -13.00 15.16
C ALA A 280 7.11 -11.93 15.65
N ARG A 281 6.63 -10.75 16.07
CA ARG A 281 7.49 -9.69 16.63
C ARG A 281 8.17 -10.12 17.94
N ARG A 282 7.46 -10.80 18.84
CA ARG A 282 8.04 -11.31 20.11
C ARG A 282 9.06 -12.43 19.92
N SER A 283 9.12 -13.05 18.75
CA SER A 283 10.06 -14.12 18.46
C SER A 283 11.46 -13.64 18.09
N GLN A 284 11.64 -12.34 17.85
CA GLN A 284 12.96 -11.78 17.55
C GLN A 284 13.89 -11.99 18.75
N PRO A 285 15.11 -12.49 18.52
CA PRO A 285 16.11 -12.61 19.58
C PRO A 285 16.57 -11.23 20.05
N SER A 286 17.21 -11.21 21.21
CA SER A 286 17.89 -10.00 21.69
C SER A 286 18.97 -9.58 20.69
N PRO A 287 19.07 -8.29 20.32
CA PRO A 287 20.18 -7.81 19.48
C PRO A 287 21.54 -7.92 20.17
N PHE A 288 21.58 -8.17 21.49
CA PHE A 288 22.81 -8.42 22.25
C PHE A 288 23.26 -9.88 22.20
N ASP A 289 22.45 -10.78 21.65
CA ASP A 289 22.83 -12.16 21.34
C ASP A 289 23.20 -12.23 19.86
N GLU A 290 24.46 -11.91 19.54
CA GLU A 290 24.92 -11.80 18.14
C GLU A 290 24.78 -13.12 17.37
N GLU A 291 24.97 -14.27 18.03
CA GLU A 291 24.85 -15.58 17.39
C GLU A 291 23.40 -15.84 16.98
N ALA A 292 22.46 -15.67 17.92
CA ALA A 292 21.03 -15.85 17.63
C ALA A 292 20.53 -14.80 16.64
N TRP A 293 20.95 -13.54 16.77
CA TRP A 293 20.54 -12.44 15.91
C TRP A 293 20.97 -12.64 14.45
N ASN A 294 22.20 -13.09 14.22
CA ASN A 294 22.73 -13.34 12.88
C ASN A 294 22.16 -14.63 12.25
N ALA A 295 21.77 -15.61 13.05
CA ALA A 295 21.12 -16.84 12.58
C ALA A 295 19.61 -16.67 12.32
N TYR A 296 19.00 -15.59 12.81
CA TYR A 296 17.56 -15.36 12.71
C TYR A 296 17.15 -14.87 11.31
N ASP A 297 16.10 -15.46 10.74
CA ASP A 297 15.49 -14.98 9.51
C ASP A 297 14.63 -13.73 9.80
N HIS A 298 15.27 -12.58 9.62
CA HIS A 298 14.64 -11.26 9.74
C HIS A 298 13.66 -10.95 8.60
N ASP A 299 13.69 -11.68 7.48
CA ASP A 299 12.83 -11.40 6.33
C ASP A 299 11.38 -11.82 6.62
N THR A 300 11.20 -12.89 7.40
CA THR A 300 9.87 -13.48 7.67
C THR A 300 9.57 -13.70 9.14
N PHE A 301 10.39 -13.16 10.05
CA PHE A 301 10.34 -13.46 11.49
C PHE A 301 10.42 -14.98 11.75
N ASN A 302 11.45 -15.61 11.17
CA ASN A 302 11.68 -17.05 11.26
C ASN A 302 10.48 -17.89 10.79
N GLY A 303 9.92 -17.52 9.64
CA GLY A 303 8.77 -18.17 9.00
C GLY A 303 7.41 -17.81 9.58
N GLN A 304 7.35 -16.96 10.62
CA GLN A 304 6.09 -16.68 11.31
C GLN A 304 5.21 -15.67 10.60
N LEU A 305 5.79 -14.69 9.90
CA LEU A 305 5.04 -13.67 9.15
C LEU A 305 5.36 -13.80 7.65
N THR A 306 4.58 -14.64 6.99
CA THR A 306 4.60 -14.90 5.54
C THR A 306 3.20 -14.71 4.97
N PHE A 307 3.06 -14.65 3.65
CA PHE A 307 1.73 -14.62 3.03
C PHE A 307 0.90 -15.86 3.43
N GLN A 308 1.52 -17.03 3.50
CA GLN A 308 0.86 -18.29 3.86
C GLN A 308 0.36 -18.28 5.30
N THR A 309 1.19 -17.86 6.27
CA THR A 309 0.76 -17.78 7.68
C THR A 309 -0.30 -16.70 7.88
N PHE A 310 -0.21 -15.59 7.14
CA PHE A 310 -1.21 -14.52 7.12
C PHE A 310 -2.57 -15.03 6.62
N MET A 311 -2.60 -15.73 5.48
CA MET A 311 -3.82 -16.31 4.90
C MET A 311 -4.42 -17.39 5.80
N LYS A 312 -3.58 -18.25 6.38
CA LYS A 312 -3.99 -19.26 7.37
C LYS A 312 -4.63 -18.62 8.60
N ALA A 313 -4.10 -17.51 9.09
CA ALA A 313 -4.64 -16.81 10.26
C ALA A 313 -6.04 -16.25 10.02
N ILE A 314 -6.34 -15.75 8.81
CA ILE A 314 -7.68 -15.24 8.45
C ILE A 314 -8.62 -16.33 7.92
N GLY A 315 -8.16 -17.58 7.83
CA GLY A 315 -8.97 -18.71 7.36
C GLY A 315 -9.26 -18.72 5.86
N GLU A 316 -8.54 -17.93 5.06
CA GLU A 316 -8.76 -17.80 3.62
C GLU A 316 -7.79 -18.66 2.81
N LYS A 317 -8.28 -19.23 1.71
CA LYS A 317 -7.45 -19.96 0.74
C LYS A 317 -7.12 -19.03 -0.44
N PRO A 318 -5.84 -18.80 -0.76
CA PRO A 318 -5.46 -18.02 -1.93
C PRO A 318 -6.04 -18.59 -3.22
N ARG A 319 -6.54 -17.71 -4.07
CA ARG A 319 -7.08 -18.02 -5.40
C ARG A 319 -6.00 -18.04 -6.47
N TRP A 320 -4.93 -17.26 -6.30
CA TRP A 320 -3.88 -17.11 -7.32
C TRP A 320 -2.48 -17.60 -6.90
N ALA A 321 -2.32 -18.03 -5.65
CA ALA A 321 -1.09 -18.63 -5.15
C ALA A 321 -1.26 -20.14 -4.96
N LYS A 322 -0.16 -20.90 -5.13
CA LYS A 322 -0.13 -22.30 -4.67
C LYS A 322 -0.18 -22.28 -3.15
N PHE A 323 -1.18 -22.95 -2.60
CA PHE A 323 -1.36 -23.14 -1.17
C PHE A 323 -1.20 -24.62 -0.89
N ASP A 324 0.04 -25.10 -0.92
CA ASP A 324 0.33 -26.45 -0.50
C ASP A 324 0.12 -26.52 1.02
N ASP A 325 -0.63 -27.53 1.48
CA ASP A 325 -1.04 -27.69 2.87
C ASP A 325 0.19 -27.68 3.81
N LEU A 326 0.40 -26.56 4.52
CA LEU A 326 1.37 -26.41 5.63
C LEU A 326 0.79 -26.89 6.96
#